data_AF-A0A9D5UMK5-F1
#
_entry.id   AF-A0A9D5UMK5-F1
#
_cell.length_a   1.000
_cell.length_b   1.000
_cell.length_c   1.000
_cell.angle_alpha   90.00
_cell.angle_beta   90.00
_cell.angle_gamma   90.00
#
_symmetry.space_group_name_H-M   'P 1'
#
loop_
_entity.id
_entity.type
_entity.pdbx_description
1 polymer ?
#
loop_
_entity_poly.entity_id
_entity_poly.type
_entity_poly.pdbx_seq_one_letter_code
_entity_poly.pdbx_strand_id
1 'polypeptide(L)'
;MLEQDFARYKASIDGAIAGMEPETVLVIEIAGSVDNFKHAVEALGLEWLGEWDIDGIAPDQEFYETNTEGNRTDKTVKGRMFLSMSNESGLRELLALWTKWTRKEDLPKGKAKWRDVFNQTLTIRRLGIEETLQETDMIARWRDLLDPIDPTQTIHCQIELFYRRNPVKRQHSEHTLAVLLAEIGGQTLGPFIHMEEISFHAVKAKLPIQSILRLLKQVDAVDREIDIQLFKFPGVMNNSPSDSNRVLLSVQPGGLHEQ
;
A
#
# COMPACT_ATOMS: atom_id res chain seq x y z
N MET A 1 -5.03 -10.14 13.56
CA MET A 1 -4.73 -11.19 12.56
C MET A 1 -5.24 -10.70 11.21
N LEU A 2 -4.48 -10.90 10.11
CA LEU A 2 -4.76 -10.34 8.78
C LEU A 2 -6.21 -10.53 8.29
N GLU A 3 -6.80 -11.70 8.52
CA GLU A 3 -8.19 -11.99 8.18
C GLU A 3 -9.20 -11.05 8.86
N GLN A 4 -9.03 -10.81 10.17
CA GLN A 4 -9.89 -9.93 10.93
C GLN A 4 -9.72 -8.47 10.48
N ASP A 5 -8.50 -8.07 10.13
CA ASP A 5 -8.23 -6.71 9.63
C ASP A 5 -8.92 -6.48 8.28
N PHE A 6 -8.81 -7.44 7.35
CA PHE A 6 -9.49 -7.35 6.06
C PHE A 6 -11.02 -7.36 6.21
N ALA A 7 -11.56 -8.18 7.13
CA ALA A 7 -13.00 -8.18 7.41
C ALA A 7 -13.50 -6.83 7.96
N ARG A 8 -12.73 -6.18 8.85
CA ARG A 8 -13.04 -4.83 9.35
C ARG A 8 -12.95 -3.79 8.23
N TYR A 9 -11.92 -3.88 7.39
CA TYR A 9 -11.76 -3.01 6.23
C TYR A 9 -12.97 -3.12 5.30
N LYS A 10 -13.38 -4.34 4.92
CA LYS A 10 -14.58 -4.59 4.10
C LYS A 10 -15.81 -3.92 4.70
N ALA A 11 -16.08 -4.18 5.98
CA ALA A 11 -17.21 -3.55 6.68
C ALA A 11 -17.14 -2.01 6.71
N SER A 12 -15.92 -1.44 6.71
CA SER A 12 -15.72 0.02 6.73
C SER A 12 -15.92 0.71 5.37
N ILE A 13 -15.89 -0.04 4.26
CA ILE A 13 -16.07 0.47 2.89
C ILE A 13 -17.44 0.09 2.30
N ASP A 14 -18.19 -0.76 2.99
CA ASP A 14 -19.54 -1.19 2.59
C ASP A 14 -20.46 0.04 2.43
N GLY A 15 -20.94 0.25 1.20
CA GLY A 15 -21.80 1.38 0.81
C GLY A 15 -21.20 2.30 -0.24
N ALA A 16 -19.99 2.83 -0.02
CA ALA A 16 -19.32 3.77 -0.94
C ALA A 16 -18.77 3.07 -2.19
N ILE A 17 -18.44 1.79 -2.06
CA ILE A 17 -17.88 0.95 -3.13
C ILE A 17 -18.79 -0.27 -3.36
N ALA A 18 -20.09 -0.12 -3.07
CA ALA A 18 -21.06 -1.20 -3.18
C ALA A 18 -21.10 -1.79 -4.60
N GLY A 19 -20.82 -3.10 -4.71
CA GLY A 19 -20.79 -3.81 -5.97
C GLY A 19 -19.41 -3.91 -6.64
N MET A 20 -18.35 -3.33 -6.07
CA MET A 20 -16.97 -3.60 -6.50
C MET A 20 -16.32 -4.67 -5.63
N GLU A 21 -15.34 -5.38 -6.18
CA GLU A 21 -14.54 -6.36 -5.42
C GLU A 21 -13.58 -5.62 -4.47
N PRO A 22 -13.62 -5.89 -3.15
CA PRO A 22 -12.67 -5.31 -2.22
C PRO A 22 -11.24 -5.75 -2.55
N GLU A 23 -10.38 -4.78 -2.81
CA GLU A 23 -8.94 -4.97 -2.96
C GLU A 23 -8.19 -4.38 -1.75
N THR A 24 -6.96 -4.83 -1.52
CA THR A 24 -6.06 -4.21 -0.56
C THR A 24 -4.61 -4.45 -0.91
N VAL A 25 -3.73 -3.54 -0.52
CA VAL A 25 -2.28 -3.78 -0.55
C VAL A 25 -1.88 -4.62 0.66
N LEU A 26 -1.05 -5.62 0.41
CA LEU A 26 -0.37 -6.43 1.40
C LEU A 26 1.09 -6.01 1.48
N VAL A 27 1.59 -5.90 2.70
CA VAL A 27 3.00 -5.78 3.05
C VAL A 27 3.47 -7.14 3.54
N ILE A 28 4.49 -7.69 2.91
CA ILE A 28 5.14 -8.94 3.30
C ILE A 28 6.60 -8.61 3.61
N GLU A 29 6.99 -8.72 4.87
CA GLU A 29 8.36 -8.50 5.31
C GLU A 29 8.99 -9.85 5.68
N ILE A 30 10.18 -10.11 5.16
CA ILE A 30 10.94 -11.33 5.43
C ILE A 30 12.34 -11.01 5.94
N ALA A 31 12.86 -11.88 6.80
CA ALA A 31 14.27 -11.95 7.13
C ALA A 31 15.01 -12.76 6.06
N GLY A 32 16.02 -12.15 5.46
CA GLY A 32 16.73 -12.71 4.33
C GLY A 32 16.01 -12.43 3.02
N SER A 33 15.93 -13.45 2.18
CA SER A 33 15.81 -13.26 0.75
C SER A 33 15.23 -14.53 0.10
N VAL A 34 14.21 -14.36 -0.74
CA VAL A 34 13.62 -15.46 -1.52
C VAL A 34 13.67 -15.15 -3.01
N ASP A 35 14.42 -15.95 -3.74
CA ASP A 35 14.56 -15.78 -5.20
C ASP A 35 13.26 -16.04 -5.95
N ASN A 36 13.02 -15.24 -6.98
CA ASN A 36 11.89 -15.40 -7.89
C ASN A 36 10.55 -15.46 -7.11
N PHE A 37 10.42 -14.67 -6.04
CA PHE A 37 9.20 -14.63 -5.21
C PHE A 37 8.03 -13.97 -5.93
N LYS A 38 8.30 -12.95 -6.77
CA LYS A 38 7.30 -12.33 -7.66
C LYS A 38 6.44 -13.35 -8.42
N HIS A 39 7.04 -14.37 -9.01
CA HIS A 39 6.28 -15.42 -9.71
C HIS A 39 5.36 -16.22 -8.77
N ALA A 40 5.76 -16.43 -7.52
CA ALA A 40 4.94 -17.14 -6.53
C ALA A 40 3.76 -16.29 -6.04
N VAL A 41 3.95 -14.96 -5.96
CA VAL A 41 2.91 -13.96 -5.69
C VAL A 41 1.89 -13.94 -6.84
N GLU A 42 2.36 -13.78 -8.07
CA GLU A 42 1.50 -13.73 -9.25
C GLU A 42 0.72 -15.06 -9.47
N ALA A 43 1.32 -16.21 -9.16
CA ALA A 43 0.66 -17.52 -9.22
C ALA A 43 -0.42 -17.75 -8.13
N LEU A 44 -0.59 -16.84 -7.17
CA LEU A 44 -1.70 -16.79 -6.20
C LEU A 44 -2.82 -15.83 -6.62
N GLY A 45 -2.68 -15.17 -7.77
CA GLY A 45 -3.59 -14.11 -8.19
C GLY A 45 -3.34 -12.77 -7.48
N LEU A 46 -2.24 -12.64 -6.75
CA LEU A 46 -1.79 -11.38 -6.18
C LEU A 46 -1.01 -10.59 -7.24
N GLU A 47 -1.14 -9.27 -7.26
CA GLU A 47 -0.45 -8.41 -8.22
C GLU A 47 0.76 -7.75 -7.57
N TRP A 48 1.95 -7.95 -8.14
CA TRP A 48 3.18 -7.37 -7.63
C TRP A 48 3.23 -5.86 -7.82
N LEU A 49 3.57 -5.11 -6.75
CA LEU A 49 3.67 -3.64 -6.78
C LEU A 49 5.11 -3.15 -6.61
N GLY A 50 5.95 -3.84 -5.85
CA GLY A 50 7.37 -3.49 -5.68
C GLY A 50 8.08 -4.28 -4.58
N GLU A 51 9.40 -4.14 -4.52
CA GLU A 51 10.29 -4.76 -3.53
C GLU A 51 11.36 -3.79 -3.01
N TRP A 52 11.70 -3.90 -1.73
CA TRP A 52 12.72 -3.09 -1.07
C TRP A 52 13.56 -3.93 -0.11
N ASP A 53 14.84 -3.61 0.01
CA ASP A 53 15.68 -4.14 1.08
C ASP A 53 15.26 -3.54 2.43
N ILE A 54 15.24 -4.38 3.46
CA ILE A 54 15.08 -3.97 4.86
C ILE A 54 16.40 -4.24 5.57
N ASP A 55 16.98 -3.22 6.19
CA ASP A 55 18.17 -3.38 7.03
C ASP A 55 17.82 -3.32 8.52
N GLY A 56 18.75 -3.76 9.36
CA GLY A 56 18.68 -3.51 10.80
C GLY A 56 17.75 -4.45 11.58
N ILE A 57 17.38 -5.61 11.03
CA ILE A 57 16.64 -6.63 11.78
C ILE A 57 17.56 -7.17 12.87
N ALA A 58 17.18 -6.95 14.14
CA ALA A 58 17.96 -7.44 15.27
C ALA A 58 17.98 -8.98 15.29
N PRO A 59 19.13 -9.63 15.50
CA PRO A 59 19.20 -11.08 15.49
C PRO A 59 18.52 -11.69 16.72
N ASP A 60 17.76 -12.75 16.53
CA ASP A 60 17.07 -13.49 17.59
C ASP A 60 17.27 -15.02 17.46
N GLN A 61 16.45 -15.82 18.14
CA GLN A 61 16.58 -17.29 18.09
C GLN A 61 16.20 -17.89 16.74
N GLU A 62 15.33 -17.22 15.98
CA GLU A 62 14.79 -17.69 14.70
C GLU A 62 15.56 -17.06 13.53
N PHE A 63 15.94 -15.79 13.63
CA PHE A 63 16.60 -15.02 12.59
C PHE A 63 17.97 -14.53 13.04
N TYR A 64 19.04 -15.15 12.53
CA TYR A 64 20.42 -14.75 12.82
C TYR A 64 21.37 -15.12 11.67
N GLU A 65 22.50 -14.43 11.58
CA GLU A 65 23.59 -14.80 10.67
C GLU A 65 24.60 -15.73 11.36
N THR A 66 25.15 -16.68 10.60
CA THR A 66 26.28 -17.50 11.03
C THR A 66 27.57 -17.08 10.32
N ASN A 67 28.70 -17.14 11.02
CA ASN A 67 30.01 -16.96 10.40
C ASN A 67 30.41 -18.19 9.57
N THR A 68 31.59 -18.16 8.96
CA THR A 68 32.12 -19.27 8.13
C THR A 68 32.33 -20.57 8.89
N GLU A 69 32.36 -20.54 10.22
CA GLU A 69 32.51 -21.70 11.11
C GLU A 69 31.15 -22.24 11.58
N GLY A 70 30.04 -21.63 11.14
CA GLY A 70 28.68 -21.99 11.54
C GLY A 70 28.28 -21.42 12.90
N ASN A 71 29.10 -20.57 13.52
CA ASN A 71 28.78 -19.94 14.80
C ASN A 71 27.83 -18.76 14.58
N ARG A 72 26.78 -18.69 15.40
CA ARG A 72 25.85 -17.54 15.42
C ARG A 72 26.61 -16.24 15.72
N THR A 73 26.19 -15.18 15.05
CA THR A 73 26.74 -13.83 15.21
C THR A 73 25.68 -12.85 15.71
N ASP A 74 26.14 -11.74 16.28
CA ASP A 74 25.28 -10.62 16.72
C ASP A 74 25.04 -9.58 15.61
N LYS A 75 25.33 -9.93 14.35
CA LYS A 75 25.08 -9.04 13.22
C LYS A 75 23.59 -8.92 12.94
N THR A 76 23.18 -7.72 12.54
CA THR A 76 21.83 -7.48 12.02
C THR A 76 21.58 -8.32 10.79
N VAL A 77 20.40 -8.90 10.70
CA VAL A 77 19.94 -9.67 9.55
C VAL A 77 19.43 -8.70 8.50
N LYS A 78 19.80 -8.92 7.23
CA LYS A 78 19.16 -8.24 6.09
C LYS A 78 17.82 -8.88 5.80
N GLY A 79 16.85 -8.10 5.35
CA GLY A 79 15.52 -8.56 4.98
C GLY A 79 15.03 -7.95 3.68
N ARG A 80 13.80 -8.30 3.31
CA ARG A 80 13.12 -7.75 2.15
C ARG A 80 11.65 -7.47 2.46
N MET A 81 11.13 -6.37 1.92
CA MET A 81 9.73 -5.99 1.93
C MET A 81 9.16 -6.14 0.53
N PHE A 82 7.97 -6.71 0.43
CA PHE A 82 7.22 -6.81 -0.82
C PHE A 82 5.86 -6.17 -0.66
N LEU A 83 5.47 -5.36 -1.65
CA LEU A 83 4.11 -4.85 -1.77
C LEU A 83 3.37 -5.61 -2.85
N SER A 84 2.16 -6.04 -2.53
CA SER A 84 1.30 -6.71 -3.50
C SER A 84 -0.17 -6.36 -3.31
N MET A 85 -0.88 -6.07 -4.41
CA MET A 85 -2.32 -5.92 -4.37
C MET A 85 -2.99 -7.29 -4.33
N SER A 86 -3.95 -7.44 -3.42
CA SER A 86 -4.75 -8.63 -3.23
C SER A 86 -6.22 -8.29 -3.34
N ASN A 87 -7.01 -9.26 -3.80
CA ASN A 87 -8.46 -9.25 -3.64
C ASN A 87 -8.87 -10.35 -2.64
N GLU A 88 -10.18 -10.51 -2.42
CA GLU A 88 -10.70 -11.51 -1.48
C GLU A 88 -10.26 -12.94 -1.82
N SER A 89 -10.23 -13.32 -3.10
CA SER A 89 -9.81 -14.66 -3.50
C SER A 89 -8.33 -14.90 -3.22
N GLY A 90 -7.46 -13.95 -3.59
CA GLY A 90 -6.02 -14.04 -3.36
C GLY A 90 -5.68 -14.09 -1.87
N LEU A 91 -6.36 -13.27 -1.06
CA LEU A 91 -6.17 -13.27 0.39
C LEU A 91 -6.61 -14.59 1.02
N ARG A 92 -7.77 -15.13 0.61
CA ARG A 92 -8.26 -16.42 1.10
C ARG A 92 -7.28 -17.55 0.78
N GLU A 93 -6.70 -17.55 -0.42
CA GLU A 93 -5.72 -18.56 -0.80
C GLU A 93 -4.41 -18.42 -0.01
N LEU A 94 -3.92 -17.20 0.20
CA LEU A 94 -2.76 -16.92 1.05
C LEU A 94 -2.98 -17.42 2.49
N LEU A 95 -4.13 -17.11 3.09
CA LEU A 95 -4.50 -17.54 4.43
C LEU A 95 -4.62 -19.08 4.53
N ALA A 96 -5.13 -19.73 3.49
CA ALA A 96 -5.19 -21.18 3.43
C ALA A 96 -3.79 -21.81 3.41
N LEU A 97 -2.84 -21.24 2.65
CA LEU A 97 -1.45 -21.70 2.63
C LEU A 97 -0.77 -21.47 3.99
N TRP A 98 -0.96 -20.29 4.60
CA TRP A 98 -0.45 -19.97 5.93
C TRP A 98 -0.96 -20.97 6.99
N THR A 99 -2.27 -21.26 6.96
CA THR A 99 -2.90 -22.22 7.88
C THR A 99 -2.32 -23.63 7.73
N LYS A 100 -2.06 -24.08 6.50
CA LYS A 100 -1.42 -25.38 6.26
C LYS A 100 0.02 -25.40 6.77
N TRP A 101 0.79 -24.36 6.47
CA TRP A 101 2.18 -24.24 6.90
C TRP A 101 2.32 -24.22 8.43
N THR A 102 1.51 -23.42 9.13
CA THR A 102 1.48 -23.35 10.61
C THR A 102 1.11 -24.70 11.25
N ARG A 103 0.30 -25.52 10.58
CA ARG A 103 -0.02 -26.90 11.01
C ARG A 103 1.03 -27.93 10.63
N LYS A 104 2.14 -27.52 10.00
CA LYS A 104 3.19 -28.39 9.46
C LYS A 104 2.66 -29.39 8.42
N GLU A 105 1.59 -29.03 7.71
CA GLU A 105 1.07 -29.79 6.58
C GLU A 105 1.85 -29.48 5.29
N ASP A 106 1.83 -30.41 4.34
CA ASP A 106 2.37 -30.15 3.01
C ASP A 106 1.53 -29.11 2.25
N LEU A 107 2.25 -28.17 1.62
CA LEU A 107 1.64 -27.21 0.72
C LEU A 107 1.28 -27.88 -0.62
N PRO A 108 0.21 -27.42 -1.31
CA PRO A 108 -0.15 -27.93 -2.62
C PRO A 108 1.00 -27.86 -3.64
N LYS A 109 0.96 -28.74 -4.65
CA LYS A 109 1.93 -28.72 -5.76
C LYS A 109 2.00 -27.32 -6.39
N GLY A 110 3.21 -26.85 -6.66
CA GLY A 110 3.45 -25.51 -7.21
C GLY A 110 3.50 -24.38 -6.17
N LYS A 111 3.25 -24.65 -4.88
CA LYS A 111 3.27 -23.64 -3.81
C LYS A 111 4.47 -23.78 -2.86
N ALA A 112 5.47 -24.58 -3.22
CA ALA A 112 6.64 -24.85 -2.36
C ALA A 112 7.38 -23.57 -1.92
N LYS A 113 7.49 -22.57 -2.80
CA LYS A 113 8.12 -21.28 -2.48
C LYS A 113 7.47 -20.52 -1.33
N TRP A 114 6.17 -20.71 -1.12
CA TRP A 114 5.48 -20.09 0.00
C TRP A 114 5.95 -20.66 1.34
N ARG A 115 6.42 -21.91 1.36
CA ARG A 115 7.08 -22.47 2.55
C ARG A 115 8.36 -21.69 2.88
N ASP A 116 9.18 -21.39 1.88
CA ASP A 116 10.44 -20.67 2.05
C ASP A 116 10.19 -19.24 2.58
N VAL A 117 9.18 -18.57 2.02
CA VAL A 117 8.72 -17.25 2.47
C VAL A 117 8.18 -17.30 3.89
N PHE A 118 7.30 -18.25 4.21
CA PHE A 118 6.72 -18.36 5.55
C PHE A 118 7.78 -18.68 6.62
N ASN A 119 8.79 -19.49 6.29
CA ASN A 119 9.93 -19.75 7.18
C ASN A 119 10.75 -18.49 7.48
N GLN A 120 10.68 -17.47 6.62
CA GLN A 120 11.42 -16.23 6.73
C GLN A 120 10.53 -15.03 7.10
N THR A 121 9.22 -15.25 7.28
CA THR A 121 8.25 -14.16 7.43
C THR A 121 8.39 -13.49 8.79
N LEU A 122 8.67 -12.18 8.78
CA LEU A 122 8.56 -11.32 9.94
C LEU A 122 7.11 -10.89 10.14
N THR A 123 6.46 -10.43 9.07
CA THR A 123 5.07 -10.03 9.11
C THR A 123 4.40 -10.13 7.74
N ILE A 124 3.10 -10.44 7.76
CA ILE A 124 2.20 -10.28 6.61
C ILE A 124 1.02 -9.49 7.13
N ARG A 125 0.84 -8.29 6.59
CA ARG A 125 -0.18 -7.36 7.03
C ARG A 125 -0.76 -6.60 5.85
N ARG A 126 -1.90 -5.97 6.09
CA ARG A 126 -2.47 -5.00 5.17
C ARG A 126 -1.65 -3.71 5.26
N LEU A 127 -1.44 -3.02 4.15
CA LEU A 127 -0.90 -1.66 4.18
C LEU A 127 -1.91 -0.77 4.90
N GLY A 128 -1.47 -0.16 6.00
CA GLY A 128 -2.32 0.67 6.85
C GLY A 128 -2.55 2.05 6.23
N ILE A 129 -3.64 2.71 6.63
CA ILE A 129 -3.84 4.11 6.28
C ILE A 129 -2.82 4.99 6.99
N GLU A 130 -2.50 4.70 8.25
CA GLU A 130 -1.52 5.45 9.04
C GLU A 130 -0.14 5.40 8.40
N GLU A 131 0.28 4.22 7.96
CA GLU A 131 1.54 4.00 7.24
C GLU A 131 1.57 4.82 5.93
N THR A 132 0.50 4.73 5.13
CA THR A 132 0.37 5.52 3.90
C THR A 132 0.46 7.02 4.19
N LEU A 133 -0.18 7.50 5.26
CA LEU A 133 -0.22 8.92 5.62
C LEU A 133 1.09 9.44 6.21
N GLN A 134 1.81 8.60 6.97
CA GLN A 134 3.04 8.97 7.66
C GLN A 134 4.25 8.86 6.75
N GLU A 135 4.39 7.76 6.01
CA GLU A 135 5.56 7.52 5.16
C GLU A 135 5.63 8.46 3.95
N THR A 136 4.50 9.01 3.52
CA THR A 136 4.43 9.96 2.40
C THR A 136 4.57 11.43 2.81
N ASP A 137 4.76 11.70 4.11
CA ASP A 137 4.71 13.06 4.70
C ASP A 137 3.43 13.84 4.36
N MET A 138 2.37 13.13 3.96
CA MET A 138 1.16 13.73 3.42
C MET A 138 0.50 14.67 4.43
N ILE A 139 0.45 14.27 5.71
CA ILE A 139 -0.15 15.08 6.78
C ILE A 139 0.64 16.36 7.03
N ALA A 140 1.98 16.30 7.01
CA ALA A 140 2.83 17.48 7.16
C ALA A 140 2.59 18.46 6.01
N ARG A 141 2.59 17.98 4.76
CA ARG A 141 2.34 18.81 3.58
C ARG A 141 0.95 19.46 3.59
N TRP A 142 -0.07 18.75 4.08
CA TRP A 142 -1.40 19.33 4.23
C TRP A 142 -1.45 20.42 5.30
N ARG A 143 -0.76 20.23 6.43
CA ARG A 143 -0.66 21.25 7.48
C ARG A 143 0.06 22.50 6.96
N ASP A 144 1.16 22.33 6.25
CA ASP A 144 1.95 23.43 5.70
C ASP A 144 1.16 24.25 4.66
N LEU A 145 0.38 23.58 3.79
CA LEU A 145 -0.46 24.28 2.81
C LEU A 145 -1.55 25.13 3.47
N LEU A 146 -2.09 24.65 4.59
CA LEU A 146 -3.26 25.24 5.25
C LEU A 146 -2.89 26.24 6.35
N ASP A 147 -1.64 26.66 6.48
CA ASP A 147 -1.21 27.66 7.48
C ASP A 147 -0.85 29.03 6.83
N PRO A 148 -1.64 30.11 7.06
CA PRO A 148 -2.91 30.15 7.80
C PRO A 148 -4.08 29.62 6.97
N ILE A 149 -5.12 29.12 7.64
CA ILE A 149 -6.29 28.53 6.96
C ILE A 149 -7.07 29.61 6.22
N ASP A 150 -7.19 29.47 4.89
CA ASP A 150 -8.13 30.23 4.06
C ASP A 150 -9.35 29.35 3.70
N PRO A 151 -10.51 29.54 4.35
CA PRO A 151 -11.70 28.73 4.11
C PRO A 151 -12.31 28.90 2.70
N THR A 152 -11.89 29.91 1.94
CA THR A 152 -12.34 30.16 0.57
C THR A 152 -11.45 29.53 -0.49
N GLN A 153 -10.28 29.01 -0.09
CA GLN A 153 -9.31 28.42 -1.00
C GLN A 153 -9.83 27.11 -1.60
N THR A 154 -9.73 27.00 -2.92
CA THR A 154 -9.88 25.71 -3.60
C THR A 154 -8.57 24.95 -3.50
N ILE A 155 -8.63 23.73 -2.97
CA ILE A 155 -7.45 22.88 -2.80
C ILE A 155 -7.25 22.04 -4.04
N HIS A 156 -6.05 22.13 -4.63
CA HIS A 156 -5.60 21.26 -5.70
C HIS A 156 -4.61 20.25 -5.16
N CYS A 157 -4.76 18.99 -5.57
CA CYS A 157 -3.89 17.91 -5.17
C CYS A 157 -3.48 17.06 -6.37
N GLN A 158 -2.37 16.35 -6.22
CA GLN A 158 -2.00 15.23 -7.04
C GLN A 158 -2.29 13.95 -6.25
N ILE A 159 -3.10 13.07 -6.81
CA ILE A 159 -3.37 11.75 -6.27
C ILE A 159 -2.62 10.75 -7.13
N GLU A 160 -1.69 10.03 -6.51
CA GLU A 160 -0.93 8.94 -7.11
C GLU A 160 -1.56 7.61 -6.71
N LEU A 161 -1.69 6.72 -7.69
CA LEU A 161 -2.25 5.40 -7.51
C LEU A 161 -1.15 4.35 -7.64
N PHE A 162 -1.32 3.21 -6.98
CA PHE A 162 -0.53 2.03 -7.29
C PHE A 162 -0.75 1.65 -8.76
N TYR A 163 0.33 1.62 -9.54
CA TYR A 163 0.24 1.28 -10.96
C TYR A 163 -0.21 -0.17 -11.14
N ARG A 164 -1.37 -0.36 -11.76
CA ARG A 164 -1.87 -1.69 -12.13
C ARG A 164 -1.33 -2.04 -13.51
N ARG A 165 -0.74 -3.21 -13.73
CA ARG A 165 -0.26 -3.60 -15.07
C ARG A 165 -1.41 -3.91 -16.02
N ASN A 166 -2.50 -4.44 -15.49
CA ASN A 166 -3.71 -4.72 -16.26
C ASN A 166 -4.50 -3.42 -16.54
N PRO A 167 -4.72 -3.04 -17.82
CA PRO A 167 -5.43 -1.80 -18.15
C PRO A 167 -6.88 -1.76 -17.65
N VAL A 168 -7.56 -2.91 -17.59
CA VAL A 168 -8.92 -3.01 -17.05
C VAL A 168 -8.92 -2.69 -15.56
N LYS A 169 -7.93 -3.18 -14.82
CA LYS A 169 -7.77 -2.85 -13.40
C LYS A 169 -7.39 -1.40 -13.18
N ARG A 170 -6.54 -0.81 -14.04
CA ARG A 170 -6.24 0.63 -13.99
C ARG A 170 -7.52 1.45 -14.14
N GLN A 171 -8.29 1.21 -15.20
CA GLN A 171 -9.56 1.89 -15.46
C GLN A 171 -10.56 1.72 -14.31
N HIS A 172 -10.58 0.54 -13.68
CA HIS A 172 -11.38 0.32 -12.49
C HIS A 172 -10.94 1.24 -11.33
N SER A 173 -9.63 1.28 -11.01
CA SER A 173 -9.11 2.18 -9.97
C SER A 173 -9.37 3.66 -10.28
N GLU A 174 -9.26 4.07 -11.54
CA GLU A 174 -9.58 5.43 -12.00
C GLU A 174 -11.05 5.78 -11.76
N HIS A 175 -11.95 4.86 -12.14
CA HIS A 175 -13.39 5.04 -11.94
C HIS A 175 -13.75 5.11 -10.45
N THR A 176 -13.24 4.19 -9.63
CA THR A 176 -13.47 4.18 -8.18
C THR A 176 -12.97 5.48 -7.55
N LEU A 177 -11.77 5.95 -7.91
CA LEU A 177 -11.25 7.22 -7.40
C LEU A 177 -12.16 8.39 -7.76
N ALA A 178 -12.66 8.46 -9.00
CA ALA A 178 -13.55 9.52 -9.44
C ALA A 178 -14.89 9.53 -8.67
N VAL A 179 -15.45 8.36 -8.37
CA VAL A 179 -16.65 8.21 -7.53
C VAL A 179 -16.38 8.72 -6.11
N LEU A 180 -15.31 8.24 -5.47
CA LEU A 180 -14.93 8.63 -4.10
C LEU A 180 -14.63 10.14 -3.98
N LEU A 181 -14.04 10.74 -5.02
CA LEU A 181 -13.84 12.19 -5.11
C LEU A 181 -15.19 12.92 -5.15
N ALA A 182 -16.13 12.47 -5.99
CA ALA A 182 -17.43 13.11 -6.13
C ALA A 182 -18.26 13.03 -4.83
N GLU A 183 -18.18 11.92 -4.09
CA GLU A 183 -18.87 11.74 -2.81
C GLU A 183 -18.51 12.81 -1.77
N ILE A 184 -17.27 13.30 -1.79
CA ILE A 184 -16.79 14.34 -0.88
C ILE A 184 -16.83 15.75 -1.51
N GLY A 185 -17.51 15.93 -2.64
CA GLY A 185 -17.62 17.21 -3.34
C GLY A 185 -16.36 17.62 -4.12
N GLY A 186 -15.43 16.70 -4.32
CA GLY A 186 -14.25 16.87 -5.17
C GLY A 186 -14.50 16.46 -6.63
N GLN A 187 -13.48 16.61 -7.47
CA GLN A 187 -13.49 16.10 -8.85
C GLN A 187 -12.06 16.01 -9.39
N THR A 188 -11.87 15.25 -10.46
CA THR A 188 -10.64 15.33 -11.26
C THR A 188 -10.57 16.66 -12.02
N LEU A 189 -9.37 17.16 -12.25
CA LEU A 189 -9.08 18.38 -13.01
C LEU A 189 -8.63 18.08 -14.45
N GLY A 190 -8.44 16.81 -14.78
CA GLY A 190 -7.99 16.35 -16.10
C GLY A 190 -8.00 14.82 -16.18
N PRO A 191 -7.47 14.25 -17.27
CA PRO A 191 -7.33 12.81 -17.41
C PRO A 191 -6.29 12.26 -16.44
N PHE A 192 -6.37 10.96 -16.18
CA PHE A 192 -5.30 10.21 -15.53
C PHE A 192 -4.08 10.16 -16.45
N ILE A 193 -2.90 10.21 -15.84
CA ILE A 193 -1.61 10.10 -16.50
C ILE A 193 -0.97 8.83 -16.00
N HIS A 194 -0.51 7.98 -16.90
CA HIS A 194 0.26 6.80 -16.54
C HIS A 194 1.47 6.63 -17.46
N MET A 195 2.57 6.11 -16.91
CA MET A 195 3.82 5.85 -17.63
C MET A 195 4.30 4.46 -17.21
N GLU A 196 4.22 3.50 -18.13
CA GLU A 196 4.45 2.09 -17.82
C GLU A 196 5.91 1.82 -17.45
N GLU A 197 6.84 2.51 -18.11
CA GLU A 197 8.29 2.35 -17.97
C GLU A 197 8.77 2.59 -16.55
N ILE A 198 8.06 3.46 -15.82
CA ILE A 198 8.37 3.84 -14.45
C ILE A 198 7.23 3.48 -13.48
N SER A 199 6.26 2.68 -13.92
CA SER A 199 5.09 2.29 -13.12
C SER A 199 4.42 3.50 -12.43
N PHE A 200 4.27 4.62 -13.15
CA PHE A 200 3.65 5.83 -12.65
C PHE A 200 2.16 5.89 -13.02
N HIS A 201 1.31 6.29 -12.09
CA HIS A 201 -0.12 6.52 -12.32
C HIS A 201 -0.64 7.62 -11.40
N ALA A 202 -1.18 8.71 -11.94
CA ALA A 202 -1.66 9.83 -11.13
C ALA A 202 -2.75 10.65 -11.82
N VAL A 203 -3.44 11.48 -11.04
CA VAL A 203 -4.38 12.49 -11.52
C VAL A 203 -4.29 13.76 -10.67
N LYS A 204 -4.49 14.92 -11.30
CA LYS A 204 -4.75 16.16 -10.58
C LYS A 204 -6.23 16.24 -10.22
N ALA A 205 -6.53 16.56 -8.97
CA ALA A 205 -7.89 16.69 -8.47
C ALA A 205 -8.07 17.97 -7.67
N LYS A 206 -9.33 18.38 -7.51
CA LYS A 206 -9.71 19.41 -6.53
C LYS A 206 -10.51 18.76 -5.41
N LEU A 207 -10.28 19.23 -4.19
CA LEU A 207 -10.90 18.77 -2.97
C LEU A 207 -11.47 19.96 -2.19
N PRO A 208 -12.61 19.81 -1.50
CA PRO A 208 -13.03 20.81 -0.53
C PRO A 208 -12.06 20.85 0.65
N ILE A 209 -11.66 22.06 1.06
CA ILE A 209 -10.79 22.26 2.23
C ILE A 209 -11.34 21.57 3.49
N GLN A 210 -12.66 21.52 3.64
CA GLN A 210 -13.34 20.85 4.76
C GLN A 210 -13.02 19.35 4.85
N SER A 211 -12.81 18.68 3.72
CA SER A 211 -12.42 17.27 3.69
C SER A 211 -11.00 17.06 4.22
N ILE A 212 -10.08 17.99 3.92
CA ILE A 212 -8.70 17.95 4.45
C ILE A 212 -8.68 18.29 5.94
N LEU A 213 -9.40 19.33 6.36
CA LEU A 213 -9.51 19.69 7.78
C LEU A 213 -10.12 18.55 8.61
N ARG A 214 -11.13 17.86 8.08
CA ARG A 214 -11.70 16.66 8.70
C ARG A 214 -10.68 15.53 8.83
N LEU A 215 -9.92 15.25 7.76
CA LEU A 215 -8.83 14.26 7.81
C LEU A 215 -7.81 14.61 8.90
N LEU A 216 -7.31 15.86 8.91
CA LEU A 216 -6.31 16.29 9.90
C LEU A 216 -6.83 16.11 11.34
N LYS A 217 -8.09 16.48 11.59
CA LYS A 217 -8.74 16.28 12.88
C LYS A 217 -8.84 14.80 13.26
N GLN A 218 -9.14 13.91 12.31
CA GLN A 218 -9.23 12.47 12.56
C GLN A 218 -7.87 11.85 12.85
N VAL A 219 -6.82 12.26 12.13
CA VAL A 219 -5.45 11.79 12.37
C VAL A 219 -4.94 12.21 13.76
N ASP A 220 -5.38 13.37 14.24
CA ASP A 220 -5.04 13.86 15.60
C ASP A 220 -5.92 13.25 16.70
N ALA A 221 -6.99 12.54 16.35
CA ALA A 221 -7.84 11.86 17.33
C ALA A 221 -7.14 10.64 17.94
N VAL A 222 -7.56 10.24 19.14
CA VAL A 222 -6.95 9.13 19.87
C VAL A 222 -7.22 7.78 19.20
N ASP A 223 -8.43 7.62 18.64
CA ASP A 223 -8.89 6.42 17.94
C ASP A 223 -8.47 6.38 16.46
N ARG A 224 -8.09 7.53 15.89
CA ARG A 224 -7.63 7.71 14.49
C ARG A 224 -8.59 7.13 13.45
N GLU A 225 -9.88 7.15 13.74
CA GLU A 225 -10.87 6.61 12.82
C GLU A 225 -11.08 7.56 11.63
N ILE A 226 -10.64 7.14 10.45
CA ILE A 226 -10.80 7.89 9.20
C ILE A 226 -12.06 7.41 8.48
N ASP A 227 -13.08 8.25 8.44
CA ASP A 227 -14.37 7.92 7.81
C ASP A 227 -14.46 8.35 6.34
N ILE A 228 -13.48 9.11 5.85
CA ILE A 228 -13.41 9.56 4.46
C ILE A 228 -12.86 8.42 3.59
N GLN A 229 -13.73 7.84 2.76
CA GLN A 229 -13.45 6.66 1.95
C GLN A 229 -12.32 6.87 0.94
N LEU A 230 -12.17 8.08 0.40
CA LEU A 230 -11.05 8.45 -0.48
C LEU A 230 -9.69 8.11 0.14
N PHE A 231 -9.49 8.40 1.44
CA PHE A 231 -8.21 8.18 2.12
C PHE A 231 -8.01 6.73 2.54
N LYS A 232 -9.09 5.93 2.59
CA LYS A 232 -9.06 4.48 2.84
C LYS A 232 -8.91 3.66 1.56
N PHE A 233 -8.98 4.28 0.38
CA PHE A 233 -8.96 3.56 -0.89
C PHE A 233 -7.57 2.97 -1.14
N PRO A 234 -7.40 1.63 -1.16
CA PRO A 234 -6.08 1.00 -1.26
C PRO A 234 -5.42 1.21 -2.62
N GLY A 235 -6.16 1.69 -3.62
CA GLY A 235 -5.60 2.10 -4.89
C GLY A 235 -4.77 3.38 -4.80
N VAL A 236 -4.97 4.24 -3.79
CA VAL A 236 -4.17 5.45 -3.57
C VAL A 236 -2.86 5.10 -2.89
N MET A 237 -1.75 5.48 -3.53
CA MET A 237 -0.41 5.39 -2.97
C MET A 237 -0.03 6.68 -2.24
N ASN A 238 -0.43 7.85 -2.77
CA ASN A 238 -0.12 9.15 -2.17
C ASN A 238 -1.18 10.19 -2.59
N ASN A 239 -1.48 11.15 -1.72
CA ASN A 239 -2.35 12.29 -2.04
C ASN A 239 -1.75 13.57 -1.48
N SER A 240 -1.12 14.36 -2.33
CA SER A 240 -0.36 15.52 -1.87
C SER A 240 -0.82 16.84 -2.48
N PRO A 241 -0.67 17.97 -1.77
CA PRO A 241 -0.86 19.29 -2.35
C PRO A 241 -0.11 19.44 -3.66
N SER A 242 -0.78 20.00 -4.68
CA SER A 242 -0.12 20.36 -5.93
C SER A 242 0.04 21.87 -6.00
N ASP A 243 1.25 22.36 -6.25
CA ASP A 243 1.44 23.73 -6.68
C ASP A 243 0.70 23.94 -7.99
N SER A 244 -0.29 24.83 -8.01
CA SER A 244 -1.11 25.17 -9.16
C SER A 244 -0.31 25.57 -10.42
N ASN A 245 0.99 25.84 -10.29
CA ASN A 245 1.89 26.31 -11.35
C ASN A 245 3.02 25.35 -11.76
N ARG A 246 3.15 24.15 -11.16
CA ARG A 246 4.17 23.19 -11.60
C ARG A 246 3.57 22.22 -12.62
N VAL A 247 4.03 22.36 -13.87
CA VAL A 247 4.06 21.28 -14.86
C VAL A 247 4.80 20.10 -14.22
N LEU A 248 4.39 18.86 -14.55
CA LEU A 248 4.85 17.54 -14.06
C LEU A 248 6.36 17.27 -14.27
N LEU A 249 7.22 18.19 -13.87
CA LEU A 249 8.67 18.11 -13.99
C LEU A 249 9.30 18.53 -12.66
N SER A 250 8.93 17.81 -11.61
CA SER A 250 9.83 17.54 -10.51
C SER A 250 9.46 16.19 -9.92
N VAL A 251 9.65 15.13 -10.71
CA VAL A 251 10.14 13.88 -10.14
C VAL A 251 11.53 14.26 -9.62
N GLN A 252 11.64 14.57 -8.33
CA GLN A 252 12.91 14.35 -7.69
C GLN A 252 13.12 12.82 -7.74
N PRO A 253 14.25 12.32 -8.24
CA PRO A 253 14.60 10.92 -8.09
C PRO A 253 14.90 10.70 -6.60
N GLY A 254 13.84 10.57 -5.81
CA GLY A 254 13.88 10.22 -4.41
C GLY A 254 12.98 9.02 -4.24
N GLY A 255 13.56 7.82 -4.43
CA GLY A 255 12.90 6.56 -4.10
C GLY A 255 12.26 5.80 -5.26
N LEU A 256 12.79 5.86 -6.49
CA LEU A 256 12.35 4.99 -7.59
C LEU A 256 13.55 4.52 -8.42
N HIS A 257 14.35 3.62 -7.86
CA HIS A 257 15.26 2.75 -8.62
C HIS A 257 15.38 1.41 -7.89
N GLU A 258 14.61 0.41 -8.34
CA GLU A 258 15.00 -1.00 -8.22
C GLU A 258 16.18 -1.26 -9.18
N GLN A 259 17.15 -2.04 -8.71
CA GLN A 259 17.78 -3.08 -9.52
C GLN A 259 17.21 -4.42 -9.08
#